data_AF-A0A3D2S9G3-F1
#
_entry.id   AF-A0A3D2S9G3-F1
#
_cell.length_a   1.000
_cell.length_b   1.000
_cell.length_c   1.000
_cell.angle_alpha   90.00
_cell.angle_beta   90.00
_cell.angle_gamma   90.00
#
_symmetry.space_group_name_H-M   'P 1'
#
loop_
_entity.id
_entity.type
_entity.pdbx_description
1 polymer ?
#
loop_
_entity_poly.entity_id
_entity_poly.type
_entity_poly.pdbx_seq_one_letter_code
_entity_poly.pdbx_strand_id
1 'polypeptide(L)'
;KANSGTIYLFSSVLNINYTDLSLQGALFVPLLYKMALLSRPVAATYLIAGQNQSLTLPLTLSGDEVVQVAFDDNTFIPAMRKHAGGTDISLYPYAEEAGFYQLEVAGEEWVMAMNYDRRESDLGTYDENALQELYGGTATIVKSGQRAAGSIVSRIREGNPLWKFCIIFTLIFLAAEIALIRLLP
;
A
#
# COMPACT_ATOMS: atom_id res chain seq x y z
N LYS A 1 -9.25 -32.27 -4.79
CA LYS A 1 -8.16 -32.47 -3.81
C LYS A 1 -8.42 -33.79 -3.10
N ALA A 2 -7.43 -34.68 -3.02
CA ALA A 2 -7.47 -35.84 -2.14
C ALA A 2 -6.43 -35.60 -1.05
N ASN A 3 -6.88 -35.35 0.17
CA ASN A 3 -6.03 -34.89 1.27
C ASN A 3 -5.18 -33.65 0.88
N SER A 4 -3.85 -33.75 0.85
CA SER A 4 -2.90 -32.70 0.44
C SER A 4 -2.56 -32.70 -1.06
N GLY A 5 -3.12 -33.61 -1.86
CA GLY A 5 -2.81 -33.77 -3.29
C GLY A 5 -3.73 -32.98 -4.23
N THR A 6 -3.13 -32.42 -5.28
CA THR A 6 -3.85 -31.80 -6.42
C THR A 6 -4.14 -32.85 -7.48
N ILE A 7 -5.42 -33.02 -7.84
CA ILE A 7 -5.86 -33.95 -8.90
C ILE A 7 -6.31 -33.12 -10.09
N TYR A 8 -5.76 -33.43 -11.26
CA TYR A 8 -6.21 -32.90 -12.54
C TYR A 8 -7.04 -33.95 -13.26
N LEU A 9 -8.23 -33.57 -13.70
CA LEU A 9 -9.13 -34.44 -14.45
C LEU A 9 -9.20 -33.98 -15.90
N PHE A 10 -8.95 -34.89 -16.82
CA PHE A 10 -9.16 -34.69 -18.24
C PHE A 10 -10.52 -35.25 -18.62
N SER A 11 -11.38 -34.41 -19.20
CA SER A 11 -12.70 -34.83 -19.70
C SER A 11 -12.63 -35.45 -21.10
N SER A 12 -11.50 -35.31 -21.79
CA SER A 12 -11.24 -35.92 -23.10
C SER A 12 -10.38 -37.17 -22.98
N VAL A 13 -10.56 -38.10 -23.91
CA VAL A 13 -9.76 -39.32 -24.00
C VAL A 13 -8.38 -38.95 -24.54
N LEU A 14 -7.29 -39.28 -23.83
CA LEU A 14 -5.90 -38.99 -24.23
C LEU A 14 -5.35 -39.91 -25.34
N ASN A 15 -6.21 -40.71 -25.96
CA ASN A 15 -5.82 -41.66 -27.00
C ASN A 15 -5.70 -40.94 -28.35
N ILE A 16 -4.61 -41.18 -29.06
CA ILE A 16 -4.32 -40.59 -30.39
C ILE A 16 -5.40 -40.83 -31.44
N ASN A 17 -6.25 -41.85 -31.26
CA ASN A 17 -7.37 -42.15 -32.15
C ASN A 17 -8.54 -41.17 -31.99
N TYR A 18 -8.60 -40.45 -30.87
CA TYR A 18 -9.72 -39.55 -30.52
C TYR A 18 -9.27 -38.11 -30.20
N THR A 19 -7.98 -37.89 -29.92
CA THR A 19 -7.39 -36.56 -29.69
C THR A 19 -5.97 -36.49 -30.21
N ASP A 20 -5.55 -35.33 -30.71
CA ASP A 20 -4.17 -35.03 -31.08
C ASP A 20 -3.43 -34.24 -29.99
N LEU A 21 -4.03 -34.06 -28.80
CA LEU A 21 -3.48 -33.26 -27.70
C LEU A 21 -2.05 -33.67 -27.34
N SER A 22 -1.76 -34.97 -27.25
CA SER A 22 -0.41 -35.48 -26.93
C SER A 22 0.61 -35.26 -28.05
N LEU A 23 0.17 -35.05 -29.29
CA LEU A 23 1.02 -34.81 -30.46
C LEU A 23 1.31 -33.31 -30.61
N GLN A 24 0.43 -32.44 -30.13
CA GLN A 24 0.62 -30.99 -30.13
C GLN A 24 1.55 -30.54 -28.98
N GLY A 25 2.85 -30.73 -29.16
CA GLY A 25 3.87 -30.39 -28.16
C GLY A 25 3.83 -28.94 -27.67
N ALA A 26 3.42 -27.99 -28.53
CA ALA A 26 3.27 -26.58 -28.18
C ALA A 26 2.18 -26.30 -27.13
N LEU A 27 1.21 -27.21 -26.98
CA LEU A 27 0.08 -27.09 -26.05
C LEU A 27 0.23 -28.07 -24.89
N PHE A 28 0.61 -29.31 -25.18
CA PHE A 28 0.75 -30.38 -24.18
C PHE A 28 1.86 -30.09 -23.16
N VAL A 29 3.02 -29.63 -23.60
CA VAL A 29 4.18 -29.40 -22.71
C VAL A 29 3.92 -28.24 -21.74
N PRO A 30 3.46 -27.05 -22.19
CA PRO A 30 3.13 -25.96 -21.25
C PRO A 30 1.99 -26.31 -20.31
N LEU A 31 1.00 -27.08 -20.77
CA LEU A 31 -0.12 -27.55 -19.95
C LEU A 31 0.37 -28.47 -18.83
N LEU A 32 1.20 -29.48 -19.14
CA LEU A 32 1.83 -30.36 -18.15
C LEU A 32 2.68 -29.57 -17.16
N TYR A 33 3.49 -28.64 -17.66
CA TYR A 33 4.34 -27.79 -16.83
C TYR A 33 3.53 -26.91 -15.89
N LYS A 34 2.45 -26.31 -16.37
CA LYS A 34 1.54 -25.49 -15.56
C LYS A 34 0.82 -26.32 -14.50
N MET A 35 0.41 -27.55 -14.82
CA MET A 35 -0.15 -28.47 -13.83
C MET A 35 0.86 -28.82 -12.73
N ALA A 36 2.13 -29.03 -13.09
CA ALA A 36 3.21 -29.30 -12.12
C ALA A 36 3.53 -28.07 -11.25
N LEU A 37 3.49 -26.86 -11.83
CA LEU A 37 3.68 -25.62 -11.05
C LEU A 37 2.53 -25.38 -10.08
N LEU A 38 1.29 -25.54 -10.53
CA LEU A 38 0.10 -25.31 -9.73
C LEU A 38 -0.22 -26.46 -8.75
N SER A 39 0.38 -27.64 -8.92
CA SER A 39 0.21 -28.73 -7.97
C SER A 39 0.93 -28.48 -6.65
N ARG A 40 1.92 -27.58 -6.64
CA ARG A 40 2.58 -27.14 -5.41
C ARG A 40 1.63 -26.24 -4.61
N PRO A 41 1.44 -26.50 -3.30
CA PRO A 41 0.75 -25.55 -2.44
C PRO A 41 1.54 -24.24 -2.44
N VAL A 42 0.94 -23.19 -3.02
CA VAL A 42 1.43 -21.83 -2.85
C VAL A 42 1.13 -21.47 -1.40
N ALA A 43 2.12 -21.59 -0.52
CA ALA A 43 2.04 -20.96 0.79
C ALA A 43 1.89 -19.45 0.55
N ALA A 44 0.85 -18.84 1.12
CA ALA A 44 0.73 -17.39 1.08
C ALA A 44 1.98 -16.81 1.74
N THR A 45 2.82 -16.11 0.97
CA THR A 45 4.08 -15.54 1.48
C THR A 45 3.84 -14.38 2.46
N TYR A 46 2.60 -13.88 2.53
CA TYR A 46 2.19 -12.80 3.42
C TYR A 46 0.74 -12.99 3.85
N LEU A 47 0.44 -12.58 5.08
CA LEU A 47 -0.93 -12.45 5.59
C LEU A 47 -1.26 -10.97 5.80
N ILE A 48 -2.55 -10.63 5.70
CA ILE A 48 -3.03 -9.26 5.95
C ILE A 48 -3.47 -9.14 7.39
N ALA A 49 -2.93 -8.15 8.12
CA ALA A 49 -3.32 -7.83 9.48
C ALA A 49 -4.82 -7.55 9.59
N GLY A 50 -5.48 -8.08 10.62
CA GLY A 50 -6.92 -7.92 10.85
C GLY A 50 -7.85 -8.72 9.91
N GLN A 51 -7.33 -9.57 9.02
CA GLN A 51 -8.14 -10.46 8.19
C GLN A 51 -8.13 -11.91 8.69
N ASN A 52 -9.25 -12.62 8.52
CA ASN A 52 -9.36 -14.04 8.87
C ASN A 52 -8.67 -14.93 7.81
N GLN A 53 -7.34 -14.98 7.89
CA GLN A 53 -6.48 -15.78 7.03
C GLN A 53 -5.68 -16.77 7.90
N SER A 54 -5.42 -17.96 7.36
CA SER A 54 -4.66 -18.99 8.05
C SER A 54 -3.45 -19.43 7.23
N LEU A 55 -2.31 -19.65 7.89
CA LEU A 55 -1.13 -20.28 7.29
C LEU A 55 -1.01 -21.71 7.77
N THR A 56 -0.79 -22.64 6.84
CA THR A 56 -0.46 -24.03 7.19
C THR A 56 1.02 -24.14 7.47
N LEU A 57 1.38 -24.47 8.72
CA LEU A 57 2.74 -24.85 9.08
C LEU A 57 2.87 -26.38 9.10
N PRO A 58 4.03 -26.95 8.69
CA PRO A 58 4.28 -28.39 8.73
C PRO A 58 4.57 -28.89 10.17
N LEU A 59 3.79 -28.41 11.14
CA LEU A 59 3.89 -28.76 12.55
C LEU A 59 3.01 -29.97 12.85
N THR A 60 3.61 -30.99 13.48
CA THR A 60 2.90 -32.15 14.00
C THR A 60 2.67 -31.95 15.49
N LEU A 61 1.58 -31.28 15.85
CA LEU A 61 1.23 -31.01 17.25
C LEU A 61 0.62 -32.25 17.91
N SER A 62 1.27 -32.77 18.96
CA SER A 62 0.80 -33.94 19.73
C SER A 62 -0.17 -33.50 20.83
N GLY A 63 -1.39 -34.03 20.83
CA GLY A 63 -2.35 -33.80 21.94
C GLY A 63 -2.69 -32.32 22.17
N ASP A 64 -2.36 -31.81 23.37
CA ASP A 64 -2.68 -30.48 23.93
C ASP A 64 -1.58 -29.42 23.71
N GLU A 65 -0.60 -29.66 22.84
CA GLU A 65 0.41 -28.65 22.52
C GLU A 65 -0.24 -27.37 21.96
N VAL A 66 -0.01 -26.26 22.67
CA VAL A 66 -0.46 -24.92 22.31
C VAL A 66 0.67 -24.18 21.62
N VAL A 67 0.32 -23.40 20.60
CA VAL A 67 1.24 -22.45 19.99
C VAL A 67 1.11 -21.13 20.73
N GLN A 68 2.22 -20.62 21.28
CA GLN A 68 2.25 -19.29 21.85
C GLN A 68 2.74 -18.30 20.79
N VAL A 69 2.03 -17.18 20.64
CA VAL A 69 2.41 -16.10 19.73
C VAL A 69 2.81 -14.90 20.56
N ALA A 70 3.97 -14.32 20.27
CA ALA A 70 4.45 -13.07 20.83
C ALA A 70 4.55 -11.99 19.75
N PHE A 71 4.09 -10.79 20.09
CA PHE A 71 4.21 -9.59 19.28
C PHE A 71 4.41 -8.38 20.20
N ASP A 72 5.55 -7.72 20.07
CA ASP A 72 6.02 -6.70 21.01
C ASP A 72 5.88 -7.17 22.48
N ASP A 73 5.04 -6.50 23.28
CA ASP A 73 4.79 -6.83 24.69
C ASP A 73 3.56 -7.74 24.91
N ASN A 74 2.85 -8.11 23.84
CA ASN A 74 1.63 -8.90 23.92
C ASN A 74 1.88 -10.35 23.52
N THR A 75 1.31 -11.27 24.31
CA THR A 75 1.32 -12.71 24.01
C THR A 75 -0.09 -13.26 23.97
N PHE A 76 -0.38 -14.11 22.99
CA PHE A 76 -1.69 -14.76 22.86
C PHE A 76 -1.58 -16.16 22.24
N ILE A 77 -2.66 -16.94 22.34
CA ILE A 77 -2.76 -18.26 21.73
C ILE A 77 -3.69 -18.14 20.50
N PRO A 78 -3.21 -18.45 19.29
CA PRO A 78 -3.97 -18.29 18.06
C PRO A 78 -4.97 -19.43 17.86
N ALA A 79 -5.90 -19.25 16.94
CA ALA A 79 -6.80 -20.32 16.53
C ALA A 79 -6.03 -21.34 15.67
N MET A 80 -6.13 -22.62 16.01
CA MET A 80 -5.41 -23.71 15.35
C MET A 80 -6.36 -24.76 14.81
N ARG A 81 -6.07 -25.30 13.63
CA ARG A 81 -6.80 -26.44 13.05
C ARG A 81 -5.83 -27.48 12.51
N LYS A 82 -5.80 -28.64 13.17
CA LYS A 82 -4.95 -29.78 12.79
C LYS A 82 -5.54 -30.54 11.61
N HIS A 83 -4.70 -30.94 10.66
CA HIS A 83 -5.06 -31.83 9.57
C HIS A 83 -3.87 -32.74 9.19
N ALA A 84 -4.10 -33.75 8.36
CA ALA A 84 -3.07 -34.75 8.03
C ALA A 84 -1.84 -34.19 7.28
N GLY A 85 -1.89 -32.93 6.84
CA GLY A 85 -0.80 -32.24 6.13
C GLY A 85 -0.09 -31.16 6.95
N GLY A 86 -0.48 -30.93 8.20
CA GLY A 86 0.07 -29.88 9.06
C GLY A 86 -0.98 -29.24 9.97
N THR A 87 -0.63 -28.09 10.54
CA THR A 87 -1.52 -27.30 11.39
C THR A 87 -1.77 -25.95 10.73
N ASP A 88 -3.04 -25.62 10.50
CA ASP A 88 -3.45 -24.27 10.09
C ASP A 88 -3.48 -23.37 11.33
N ILE A 89 -2.78 -22.24 11.27
CA ILE A 89 -2.74 -21.24 12.33
C ILE A 89 -3.36 -19.95 11.80
N SER A 90 -4.34 -19.41 12.54
CA SER A 90 -4.95 -18.10 12.29
C SER A 90 -4.70 -17.16 13.46
N LEU A 91 -4.10 -16.01 13.18
CA LEU A 91 -3.83 -14.96 14.16
C LEU A 91 -5.02 -14.00 14.35
N TYR A 92 -6.10 -14.18 13.59
CA TYR A 92 -7.32 -13.39 13.72
C TYR A 92 -8.13 -13.84 14.96
N PRO A 93 -8.71 -12.92 15.75
CA PRO A 93 -8.75 -11.46 15.58
C PRO A 93 -7.63 -10.70 16.31
N TYR A 94 -6.66 -11.38 16.91
CA TYR A 94 -5.69 -10.76 17.83
C TYR A 94 -4.58 -9.97 17.11
N ALA A 95 -4.26 -10.31 15.87
CA ALA A 95 -3.22 -9.63 15.09
C ALA A 95 -3.80 -8.56 14.15
N GLU A 96 -4.04 -7.37 14.70
CA GLU A 96 -4.55 -6.21 13.95
C GLU A 96 -3.42 -5.34 13.36
N GLU A 97 -2.21 -5.44 13.89
CA GLU A 97 -1.05 -4.65 13.48
C GLU A 97 -0.12 -5.42 12.54
N ALA A 98 0.50 -4.72 11.60
CA ALA A 98 1.51 -5.30 10.74
C ALA A 98 2.85 -5.44 11.47
N GLY A 99 3.54 -6.56 11.24
CA GLY A 99 4.84 -6.83 11.82
C GLY A 99 5.19 -8.31 11.84
N PHE A 100 6.16 -8.67 12.68
CA PHE A 100 6.68 -10.02 12.81
C PHE A 100 6.18 -10.66 14.09
N TYR A 101 5.29 -11.63 13.95
CA TYR A 101 4.75 -12.41 15.06
C TYR A 101 5.64 -13.63 15.24
N GLN A 102 6.17 -13.80 16.45
CA GLN A 102 6.99 -14.96 16.81
C GLN A 102 6.07 -16.06 17.34
N LEU A 103 6.16 -17.25 16.76
CA LEU A 103 5.42 -18.44 17.18
C LEU A 103 6.39 -19.40 17.83
N GLU A 104 6.16 -19.71 19.10
CA GLU A 104 6.92 -20.70 19.84
C GLU A 104 6.12 -21.99 19.94
N VAL A 105 6.70 -23.09 19.43
CA VAL A 105 6.05 -24.41 19.40
C VAL A 105 7.07 -25.47 19.77
N ALA A 106 6.88 -26.13 20.91
CA ALA A 106 7.73 -27.25 21.34
C ALA A 106 9.24 -26.96 21.32
N GLY A 107 9.64 -25.70 21.56
CA GLY A 107 11.03 -25.24 21.52
C GLY A 107 11.56 -24.83 20.15
N GLU A 108 10.74 -24.88 19.09
CA GLU A 108 11.03 -24.28 17.80
C GLU A 108 10.40 -22.89 17.67
N GLU A 109 11.18 -21.92 17.22
CA GLU A 109 10.72 -20.57 16.90
C GLU A 109 10.42 -20.43 15.41
N TRP A 110 9.22 -19.98 15.09
CA TRP A 110 8.77 -19.65 13.75
C TRP A 110 8.41 -18.16 13.70
N VAL A 111 8.61 -17.52 12.56
CA VAL A 111 8.25 -16.10 12.38
C VAL A 111 7.21 -15.99 11.29
N MET A 112 6.08 -15.35 11.63
CA MET A 112 5.01 -15.04 10.70
C MET A 112 4.97 -13.53 10.45
N ALA A 113 5.14 -13.12 9.21
CA ALA A 113 5.06 -11.72 8.81
C ALA A 113 3.63 -11.37 8.39
N MET A 114 3.05 -10.36 9.04
CA MET A 114 1.79 -9.76 8.66
C MET A 114 2.02 -8.37 8.08
N ASN A 115 1.32 -8.06 7.00
CA ASN A 115 1.39 -6.76 6.34
C ASN A 115 0.03 -6.07 6.41
N TYR A 116 0.03 -4.74 6.34
CA TYR A 116 -1.21 -4.02 6.08
C TYR A 116 -1.71 -4.33 4.67
N ASP A 117 -3.03 -4.22 4.49
CA ASP A 117 -3.64 -4.38 3.19
C ASP A 117 -3.01 -3.37 2.21
N ARG A 118 -2.54 -3.85 1.06
CA ARG A 118 -1.89 -3.01 0.03
C ARG A 118 -2.90 -2.26 -0.83
N ARG A 119 -4.12 -2.05 -0.34
CA ARG A 119 -5.02 -1.05 -0.92
C ARG A 119 -4.25 0.27 -0.89
N GLU A 120 -3.91 0.77 -2.06
CA GLU A 120 -3.20 2.05 -2.21
C GLU A 120 -3.87 3.14 -1.38
N SER A 121 -3.10 4.16 -0.99
CA SER A 121 -3.66 5.36 -0.39
C SER A 121 -4.85 5.83 -1.21
N ASP A 122 -5.94 6.18 -0.53
CA ASP A 122 -7.09 6.77 -1.19
C ASP A 122 -6.62 8.05 -1.88
N LEU A 123 -6.62 8.05 -3.22
CA LEU A 123 -6.27 9.19 -4.05
C LEU A 123 -7.43 10.20 -4.14
N GLY A 124 -8.50 9.99 -3.37
CA GLY A 124 -9.59 10.94 -3.20
C GLY A 124 -9.05 12.33 -2.87
N THR A 125 -9.27 13.26 -3.77
CA THR A 125 -8.96 14.67 -3.56
C THR A 125 -10.10 15.34 -2.81
N TYR A 126 -9.79 16.16 -1.82
CA TYR A 126 -10.79 17.01 -1.18
C TYR A 126 -11.32 18.06 -2.16
N ASP A 127 -12.62 18.29 -2.12
CA ASP A 127 -13.26 19.41 -2.82
C ASP A 127 -12.91 20.76 -2.17
N GLU A 128 -13.06 21.85 -2.93
CA GLU A 128 -12.73 23.21 -2.48
C GLU A 128 -13.41 23.58 -1.15
N ASN A 129 -14.67 23.17 -0.98
CA ASN A 129 -15.44 23.45 0.24
C ASN A 129 -14.87 22.70 1.45
N ALA A 130 -14.47 21.44 1.27
CA ALA A 130 -13.87 20.61 2.32
C ALA A 130 -12.49 21.16 2.71
N LEU A 131 -11.70 21.63 1.75
CA LEU A 131 -10.42 22.29 2.03
C LEU A 131 -10.62 23.59 2.82
N GLN A 132 -11.62 24.40 2.47
CA GLN A 132 -11.92 25.66 3.16
C GLN A 132 -12.38 25.43 4.59
N GLU A 133 -13.16 24.37 4.85
CA GLU A 133 -13.59 23.99 6.19
C GLU A 133 -12.41 23.52 7.06
N LEU A 134 -11.52 22.70 6.49
CA LEU A 134 -10.38 22.13 7.22
C LEU A 134 -9.25 23.14 7.47
N TYR A 135 -8.96 24.00 6.48
CA TYR A 135 -7.74 24.82 6.47
C TYR A 135 -7.99 26.31 6.25
N GLY A 136 -9.23 26.76 6.11
CA GLY A 136 -9.55 28.15 5.78
C GLY A 136 -9.08 29.20 6.79
N GLY A 137 -8.76 28.79 8.02
CA GLY A 137 -8.16 29.66 9.04
C GLY A 137 -6.63 29.70 9.06
N THR A 138 -5.97 28.71 8.44
CA THR A 138 -4.51 28.51 8.58
C THR A 138 -3.78 28.59 7.24
N ALA A 139 -4.46 28.33 6.13
CA ALA A 139 -3.86 28.29 4.81
C ALA A 139 -4.73 29.00 3.77
N THR A 140 -4.05 29.67 2.83
CA THR A 140 -4.70 30.25 1.66
C THR A 140 -4.88 29.19 0.59
N ILE A 141 -6.12 28.85 0.27
CA ILE A 141 -6.44 27.85 -0.75
C ILE A 141 -6.38 28.52 -2.13
N VAL A 142 -5.48 28.02 -2.98
CA VAL A 142 -5.29 28.52 -4.34
C VAL A 142 -5.96 27.56 -5.32
N LYS A 143 -6.92 28.07 -6.10
CA LYS A 143 -7.60 27.27 -7.13
C LYS A 143 -6.63 26.89 -8.25
N SER A 144 -6.48 25.58 -8.48
CA SER A 144 -5.73 25.07 -9.62
C SER A 144 -6.56 25.26 -10.89
N GLY A 145 -6.08 26.11 -11.81
CA GLY A 145 -6.78 26.41 -13.06
C GLY A 145 -6.49 27.80 -13.61
N GLN A 146 -6.03 28.73 -12.77
CA GLN A 146 -5.45 29.97 -13.28
C GLN A 146 -4.03 29.68 -13.74
N ARG A 147 -3.69 30.03 -14.99
CA ARG A 147 -2.31 30.04 -15.57
C ARG A 147 -1.30 30.91 -14.79
N ALA A 148 -1.68 31.33 -13.58
CA ALA A 148 -1.10 32.36 -12.74
C ALA A 148 -0.89 31.87 -11.30
N ALA A 149 -0.91 30.56 -11.02
CA ALA A 149 -0.63 30.04 -9.67
C ALA A 149 0.70 30.58 -9.12
N GLY A 150 1.75 30.64 -9.97
CA GLY A 150 3.04 31.22 -9.59
C GLY A 150 2.99 32.71 -9.25
N SER A 151 2.17 33.51 -9.93
CA SER A 151 2.06 34.95 -9.67
C SER A 151 1.13 35.29 -8.49
N ILE A 152 0.18 34.40 -8.17
CA ILE A 152 -0.62 34.49 -6.94
C ILE A 152 0.27 34.18 -5.73
N VAL A 153 1.05 33.09 -5.80
CA VAL A 153 1.98 32.71 -4.73
C VAL A 153 3.06 33.78 -4.51
N SER A 154 3.62 34.37 -5.58
CA SER A 154 4.60 35.45 -5.43
C SER A 154 3.98 36.71 -4.82
N ARG A 155 2.75 37.09 -5.18
CA ARG A 155 2.04 38.21 -4.53
C ARG A 155 1.74 37.97 -3.06
N ILE A 156 1.37 36.75 -2.67
CA ILE A 156 1.14 36.39 -1.26
C ILE A 156 2.45 36.52 -0.47
N ARG A 157 3.59 36.11 -1.07
CA ARG A 157 4.89 36.08 -0.40
C ARG A 157 5.61 37.44 -0.36
N GLU A 158 5.51 38.24 -1.43
CA GLU A 158 6.32 39.46 -1.63
C GLU A 158 5.50 40.75 -1.44
N GLY A 159 4.17 40.64 -1.27
CA GLY A 159 3.28 41.79 -1.17
C GLY A 159 3.12 42.56 -2.49
N ASN A 160 2.46 43.72 -2.44
CA ASN A 160 2.33 44.57 -3.62
C ASN A 160 3.60 45.42 -3.81
N PRO A 161 4.31 45.31 -4.94
CA PRO A 161 5.54 46.05 -5.17
C PRO A 161 5.26 47.56 -5.35
N LEU A 162 5.62 48.37 -4.35
CA LEU A 162 5.43 49.83 -4.32
C LEU A 162 6.60 50.62 -4.94
N TRP A 163 7.67 49.96 -5.40
CA TRP A 163 8.90 50.61 -5.88
C TRP A 163 8.67 51.63 -7.01
N LYS A 164 7.65 51.42 -7.85
CA LYS A 164 7.28 52.36 -8.91
C LYS A 164 6.87 53.72 -8.35
N PHE A 165 6.14 53.73 -7.23
CA PHE A 165 5.76 54.96 -6.56
C PHE A 165 6.98 55.66 -5.95
N CYS A 166 7.91 54.91 -5.34
CA CYS A 166 9.15 55.49 -4.82
C CYS A 166 9.96 56.21 -5.92
N ILE A 167 10.09 55.61 -7.12
CA ILE A 167 10.80 56.25 -8.24
C ILE A 167 10.09 57.53 -8.71
N ILE A 168 8.76 57.50 -8.80
CA ILE A 168 7.98 58.68 -9.20
C ILE A 168 8.18 59.82 -8.19
N PHE A 169 8.12 59.54 -6.89
CA PHE A 169 8.36 60.56 -5.86
C PHE A 169 9.78 61.13 -5.92
N THR A 170 10.80 60.28 -6.11
CA THR A 170 12.19 60.75 -6.28
C THR A 170 12.33 61.69 -7.48
N LEU A 171 11.73 61.36 -8.62
CA LEU A 171 11.73 62.21 -9.82
C LEU A 171 11.04 63.55 -9.56
N ILE A 172 9.91 63.55 -8.84
CA ILE A 172 9.19 64.78 -8.49
C ILE A 172 10.03 65.66 -7.57
N PHE A 173 10.64 65.11 -6.52
CA PHE A 173 11.48 65.88 -5.60
C PHE A 173 12.74 66.42 -6.28
N LEU A 174 13.37 65.64 -7.16
CA LEU A 174 14.50 66.12 -7.95
C LEU A 174 14.10 67.29 -8.86
N ALA A 175 12.96 67.18 -9.56
CA ALA A 175 12.46 68.27 -10.39
C ALA A 175 12.10 69.51 -9.56
N ALA A 176 11.50 69.32 -8.38
CA ALA A 176 11.19 70.39 -7.45
C ALA A 176 12.44 71.08 -6.91
N GLU A 177 13.49 70.32 -6.57
CA GLU A 177 14.79 70.86 -6.14
C GLU A 177 15.41 71.72 -7.23
N ILE A 178 15.47 71.23 -8.47
CA ILE A 178 15.99 71.98 -9.62
C ILE A 178 15.17 73.26 -9.84
N ALA A 179 13.84 73.18 -9.74
CA ALA A 179 12.98 74.34 -9.87
C ALA A 179 13.23 75.37 -8.76
N LEU A 180 13.39 74.92 -7.51
CA LEU A 180 13.63 75.79 -6.36
C LEU A 180 14.98 76.51 -6.50
N ILE A 181 16.06 75.78 -6.81
CA ILE A 181 17.41 76.36 -7.01
C ILE A 181 17.43 77.37 -8.17
N ARG A 182 16.61 77.15 -9.21
CA ARG A 182 16.66 77.98 -10.43
C ARG A 182 15.74 79.21 -10.38
N LEU A 183 14.63 79.15 -9.63
CA LEU A 183 13.64 80.22 -9.54
C LEU A 183 13.75 81.06 -8.25
N LEU A 184 14.35 80.52 -7.18
CA LEU A 184 14.69 81.25 -5.96
C LEU A 184 16.23 81.33 -5.86
N PRO A 185 16.86 82.48 -6.17
CA PRO A 185 18.25 82.72 -5.81
C PRO A 185 18.42 82.88 -4.28
#